data_AF-A0A1H1CEZ8-F1
#
_entry.id   AF-A0A1H1CEZ8-F1
#
_cell.length_a   1.000
_cell.length_b   1.000
_cell.length_c   1.000
_cell.angle_alpha   90.00
_cell.angle_beta   90.00
_cell.angle_gamma   90.00
#
_symmetry.space_group_name_H-M   'P 1'
#
loop_
_entity.id
_entity.type
_entity.pdbx_description
1 polymer ?
#
loop_
_entity_poly.entity_id
_entity_poly.type
_entity_poly.pdbx_seq_one_letter_code
_entity_poly.pdbx_strand_id
1 'polypeptide(L)'
;MDEMSTRRPHGGAGEDATVQARPWLRGAVAAGAAGATFAALVLGGAPGAAAEPAEGEAQVAVVVEGGGQAAAAAVERFGGSVEGRLSVLDGLHGRVPSSRVEDLLDVPGVRAVTPDSALRPLDEAWGDDTTGEGAQATLATGSWQADHDQGSAFTITKTTGAQVVWGKSDPNNGNRKLTGHGVGVALVDTGVAPVEGLITTGKVVNGPDLSFESQVAGTRYVDGFGHGTHMAGLIAGKDSAVPAGGEADAKHFVGMAPDARIVNVKVGAGDGGVDVSQVVAGIDWVVTNRRSHNIRVLNLSYGTDSTQPAALDPLAHAVESAWRAGIVVVVAAGNDGEAGPRPLTMPAIDPFVIAVGSSDHLGTDAPTDDRVGAWTNSGTTTRRPDLLAPGKSVVSLRVPGSRADVDHPEGLIAGEVTKRMFRGTGTSQSAAVVSGAAALLLQRNPSLTPDQVKGLLRASADKLAVTNATQGAGVLDVMGAVELLEKGTPPSYAQTFARSTGTGTLEASRGGSHVVDPANAAVLSGEKDVFGVAWNASGWASASTAGTAWSGGTWRGRAWAGTGWSNGAWAPVTWAGTSWSGLQWAGRRWSTMTFLGRRWSGDDWSGRRWSDESWSGRRWSGESSW
;
A
#
# COMPACT_ATOMS: atom_id res chain seq x y z
N MET A 1 41.95 28.41 -40.54
CA MET A 1 41.23 29.54 -41.15
C MET A 1 40.19 30.03 -40.14
N ASP A 2 40.54 30.56 -38.96
CA ASP A 2 41.51 31.62 -38.56
C ASP A 2 40.70 32.92 -38.31
N GLU A 3 40.67 33.50 -37.10
CA GLU A 3 41.66 34.47 -36.55
C GLU A 3 41.74 35.80 -37.35
N MET A 4 41.82 37.01 -36.79
CA MET A 4 42.02 37.60 -35.44
C MET A 4 41.20 38.92 -35.35
N SER A 5 40.71 39.43 -34.21
CA SER A 5 41.36 40.11 -33.05
C SER A 5 41.98 41.51 -33.30
N THR A 6 41.86 42.42 -32.32
CA THR A 6 42.47 43.78 -32.18
C THR A 6 41.87 44.94 -33.03
N ARG A 7 41.89 46.25 -32.65
CA ARG A 7 42.24 47.00 -31.40
C ARG A 7 41.61 48.43 -31.35
N ARG A 8 41.65 49.08 -30.16
CA ARG A 8 41.39 50.54 -29.86
C ARG A 8 42.67 51.40 -30.08
N PRO A 9 42.79 52.74 -29.78
CA PRO A 9 41.88 53.76 -29.16
C PRO A 9 41.64 55.00 -30.10
N HIS A 10 41.20 56.23 -29.77
CA HIS A 10 41.00 57.09 -28.56
C HIS A 10 39.69 57.94 -28.71
N GLY A 11 39.19 58.75 -27.74
CA GLY A 11 39.49 58.87 -26.30
C GLY A 11 39.61 60.32 -25.73
N GLY A 12 38.50 60.95 -25.28
CA GLY A 12 38.45 62.23 -24.49
C GLY A 12 37.20 63.08 -24.81
N ALA A 13 36.60 63.88 -23.89
CA ALA A 13 36.84 64.10 -22.45
C ALA A 13 35.59 64.71 -21.74
N GLY A 14 35.53 64.64 -20.39
CA GLY A 14 34.54 65.32 -19.51
C GLY A 14 33.22 64.56 -19.28
N GLU A 15 32.59 64.53 -18.11
CA GLU A 15 32.97 64.95 -16.74
C GLU A 15 32.45 63.92 -15.70
N ASP A 16 33.09 63.83 -14.52
CA ASP A 16 32.74 62.87 -13.46
C ASP A 16 31.77 63.43 -12.40
N ALA A 17 30.88 62.58 -11.87
CA ALA A 17 30.06 62.89 -10.69
C ALA A 17 29.86 61.65 -9.80
N THR A 18 30.65 61.53 -8.72
CA THR A 18 30.57 60.44 -7.73
C THR A 18 30.52 60.96 -6.30
N VAL A 19 29.60 60.45 -5.46
CA VAL A 19 29.58 60.38 -3.97
C VAL A 19 28.17 59.89 -3.58
N GLN A 20 27.94 58.78 -2.86
CA GLN A 20 28.31 58.35 -1.49
C GLN A 20 27.57 59.02 -0.30
N ALA A 21 26.55 58.32 0.20
CA ALA A 21 26.28 58.00 1.61
C ALA A 21 26.13 59.09 2.73
N ARG A 22 25.00 58.98 3.49
CA ARG A 22 24.77 59.48 4.89
C ARG A 22 24.66 61.03 5.03
N PRO A 23 24.38 61.63 6.23
CA PRO A 23 23.93 61.09 7.53
C PRO A 23 22.69 61.76 8.19
N TRP A 24 22.24 61.13 9.28
CA TRP A 24 21.67 61.64 10.55
C TRP A 24 21.53 63.16 10.83
N LEU A 25 20.52 63.50 11.65
CA LEU A 25 20.58 64.63 12.60
C LEU A 25 19.98 64.25 13.98
N ARG A 26 20.54 64.82 15.05
CA ARG A 26 20.04 64.77 16.44
C ARG A 26 19.86 66.20 16.95
N GLY A 27 18.88 66.43 17.82
CA GLY A 27 18.75 67.64 18.62
C GLY A 27 17.97 67.34 19.90
N ALA A 28 18.39 67.92 21.04
CA ALA A 28 17.77 67.68 22.34
C ALA A 28 17.68 68.98 23.15
N VAL A 29 16.56 69.15 23.85
CA VAL A 29 16.30 70.20 24.86
C VAL A 29 15.56 69.52 26.02
N ALA A 30 15.72 70.02 27.25
CA ALA A 30 15.33 69.32 28.47
C ALA A 30 14.63 70.21 29.51
N ALA A 31 14.19 69.55 30.59
CA ALA A 31 13.68 70.08 31.86
C ALA A 31 12.22 70.60 31.91
N GLY A 32 11.56 70.23 33.02
CA GLY A 32 10.16 70.51 33.37
C GLY A 32 9.63 69.40 34.29
N ALA A 33 9.14 69.75 35.49
CA ALA A 33 8.83 68.77 36.55
C ALA A 33 7.47 69.02 37.21
N ALA A 34 7.09 68.09 38.10
CA ALA A 34 5.79 67.93 38.78
C ALA A 34 4.63 67.45 37.88
N GLY A 35 3.70 66.62 38.37
CA GLY A 35 3.69 65.88 39.64
C GLY A 35 2.30 65.66 40.22
N ALA A 36 1.82 64.41 40.23
CA ALA A 36 0.64 63.99 41.00
C ALA A 36 0.71 62.49 41.32
N THR A 37 0.64 62.15 42.61
CA THR A 37 0.58 60.76 43.12
C THR A 37 -0.87 60.31 43.21
N PHE A 38 -1.17 59.04 42.92
CA PHE A 38 -2.18 58.30 43.71
C PHE A 38 -1.83 56.82 43.84
N ALA A 39 -2.37 56.19 44.88
CA ALA A 39 -1.85 54.97 45.49
C ALA A 39 -1.96 53.69 44.62
N ALA A 40 -1.02 52.77 44.83
CA ALA A 40 -1.20 51.38 44.46
C ALA A 40 -2.24 50.72 45.37
N LEU A 41 -3.15 49.94 44.79
CA LEU A 41 -4.00 49.00 45.54
C LEU A 41 -3.61 47.58 45.13
N VAL A 42 -2.93 46.86 46.03
CA VAL A 42 -2.64 45.44 45.81
C VAL A 42 -3.90 44.63 46.10
N LEU A 43 -4.65 44.31 45.04
CA LEU A 43 -5.64 43.24 45.06
C LEU A 43 -5.00 42.02 44.42
N GLY A 44 -4.78 40.98 45.22
CA GLY A 44 -4.30 39.70 44.73
C GLY A 44 -5.37 39.00 43.91
N GLY A 45 -5.29 39.12 42.59
CA GLY A 45 -5.96 38.17 41.70
C GLY A 45 -5.34 36.79 41.91
N ALA A 46 -6.17 35.79 42.23
CA ALA A 46 -5.75 34.40 42.24
C ALA A 46 -5.20 34.01 40.84
N PRO A 47 -4.30 33.01 40.74
CA PRO A 47 -3.99 32.43 39.43
C PRO A 47 -5.32 32.03 38.75
N GLY A 48 -5.50 32.47 37.50
CA GLY A 48 -6.68 32.11 36.73
C GLY A 48 -6.78 30.59 36.69
N ALA A 49 -7.90 30.05 37.19
CA ALA A 49 -8.09 28.61 37.24
C ALA A 49 -7.89 28.02 35.85
N ALA A 50 -7.14 26.92 35.76
CA ALA A 50 -7.16 26.11 34.55
C ALA A 50 -8.63 25.73 34.29
N ALA A 51 -9.07 25.81 33.04
CA ALA A 51 -10.28 25.13 32.65
C ALA A 51 -10.04 23.64 32.89
N GLU A 52 -10.77 23.04 33.83
CA GLU A 52 -10.68 21.58 34.04
C GLU A 52 -11.09 20.89 32.73
N PRO A 53 -10.35 19.85 32.30
CA PRO A 53 -10.71 19.09 31.11
C PRO A 53 -12.09 18.46 31.31
N ALA A 54 -12.88 18.37 30.24
CA ALA A 54 -14.15 17.67 30.29
C ALA A 54 -13.90 16.20 30.65
N GLU A 55 -14.53 15.70 31.73
CA GLU A 55 -14.42 14.30 32.12
C GLU A 55 -14.84 13.38 30.96
N GLY A 56 -13.89 12.60 30.45
CA GLY A 56 -14.11 11.65 29.34
C GLY A 56 -13.52 12.04 27.99
N GLU A 57 -12.79 13.16 27.85
CA GLU A 57 -12.07 13.44 26.58
C GLU A 57 -10.98 12.37 26.31
N ALA A 58 -10.91 11.89 25.07
CA ALA A 58 -10.00 10.83 24.67
C ALA A 58 -8.53 11.31 24.64
N GLN A 59 -7.70 10.69 25.48
CA GLN A 59 -6.26 10.90 25.52
C GLN A 59 -5.56 10.15 24.38
N VAL A 60 -5.01 10.90 23.43
CA VAL A 60 -4.26 10.38 22.28
C VAL A 60 -2.78 10.40 22.62
N ALA A 61 -2.07 9.30 22.38
CA ALA A 61 -0.62 9.30 22.52
C ALA A 61 0.03 10.12 21.38
N VAL A 62 1.13 10.80 21.67
CA VAL A 62 1.83 11.71 20.75
C VAL A 62 3.34 11.59 20.91
N VAL A 63 4.05 11.55 19.78
CA VAL A 63 5.48 11.86 19.67
C VAL A 63 5.60 13.33 19.26
N VAL A 64 6.38 14.11 20.02
CA VAL A 64 6.67 15.51 19.70
C VAL A 64 8.16 15.64 19.40
N GLU A 65 8.49 16.16 18.22
CA GLU A 65 9.87 16.43 17.79
C GLU A 65 10.22 17.91 18.04
N GLY A 66 11.37 18.15 18.68
CA GLY A 66 11.91 19.48 18.97
C GLY A 66 11.29 20.17 20.19
N GLY A 67 12.08 21.02 20.86
CA GLY A 67 11.60 21.89 21.94
C GLY A 67 11.23 21.13 23.22
N GLY A 68 11.83 19.97 23.48
CA GLY A 68 11.35 18.95 24.42
C GLY A 68 11.03 19.41 25.87
N GLN A 69 11.58 20.52 26.36
CA GLN A 69 11.15 21.13 27.62
C GLN A 69 9.86 21.96 27.48
N ALA A 70 9.75 22.78 26.43
CA ALA A 70 8.55 23.55 26.14
C ALA A 70 7.38 22.64 25.73
N ALA A 71 7.66 21.60 24.95
CA ALA A 71 6.71 20.53 24.61
C ALA A 71 6.19 19.82 25.87
N ALA A 72 7.06 19.42 26.81
CA ALA A 72 6.64 18.75 28.04
C ALA A 72 5.71 19.63 28.89
N ALA A 73 6.09 20.90 29.10
CA ALA A 73 5.27 21.88 29.81
C ALA A 73 3.99 22.28 29.06
N ALA A 74 3.89 21.99 27.75
CA ALA A 74 2.67 22.16 26.98
C ALA A 74 1.73 20.96 27.12
N VAL A 75 2.25 19.73 26.99
CA VAL A 75 1.51 18.48 27.21
C VAL A 75 0.84 18.47 28.59
N GLU A 76 1.60 18.75 29.66
CA GLU A 76 1.08 18.81 31.03
C GLU A 76 0.01 19.92 31.19
N ARG A 77 0.26 21.11 30.62
CA ARG A 77 -0.69 22.25 30.64
C ARG A 77 -1.99 21.96 29.86
N PHE A 78 -1.94 21.10 28.85
CA PHE A 78 -3.10 20.69 28.07
C PHE A 78 -3.89 19.54 28.72
N GLY A 79 -3.51 19.08 29.92
CA GLY A 79 -4.16 17.95 30.60
C GLY A 79 -3.67 16.59 30.12
N GLY A 80 -2.49 16.55 29.49
CA GLY A 80 -1.80 15.33 29.07
C GLY A 80 -0.74 14.85 30.07
N SER A 81 -0.03 13.78 29.72
CA SER A 81 1.05 13.17 30.53
C SER A 81 2.28 12.84 29.68
N VAL A 82 3.46 13.29 30.08
CA VAL A 82 4.72 12.93 29.41
C VAL A 82 5.15 11.53 29.87
N GLU A 83 5.25 10.58 28.94
CA GLU A 83 5.58 9.18 29.23
C GLU A 83 7.09 8.88 29.06
N GLY A 84 7.79 9.63 28.20
CA GLY A 84 9.25 9.57 28.12
C GLY A 84 9.88 10.65 27.23
N ARG A 85 11.19 10.88 27.35
CA ARG A 85 11.94 11.85 26.54
C ARG A 85 12.73 11.19 25.42
N LEU A 86 12.70 11.80 24.23
CA LEU A 86 13.35 11.33 23.01
C LEU A 86 14.54 12.25 22.70
N SER A 87 15.66 12.00 23.37
CA SER A 87 16.86 12.84 23.34
C SER A 87 17.52 12.97 21.96
N VAL A 88 17.24 12.06 21.01
CA VAL A 88 17.70 12.12 19.62
C VAL A 88 16.93 13.16 18.80
N LEU A 89 15.67 13.45 19.17
CA LEU A 89 14.76 14.34 18.44
C LEU A 89 14.65 15.74 19.08
N ASP A 90 15.35 15.98 20.20
CA ASP A 90 15.03 17.04 21.17
C ASP A 90 13.54 17.01 21.58
N GLY A 91 12.99 15.81 21.76
CA GLY A 91 11.55 15.56 21.80
C GLY A 91 11.08 14.73 22.99
N LEU A 92 9.83 14.26 22.91
CA LEU A 92 9.19 13.39 23.90
C LEU A 92 8.16 12.47 23.25
N HIS A 93 7.72 11.46 24.01
CA HIS A 93 6.43 10.81 23.82
C HIS A 93 5.58 10.98 25.08
N GLY A 94 4.26 10.99 24.92
CA GLY A 94 3.29 11.18 26.00
C GLY A 94 1.86 11.05 25.50
N ARG A 95 0.88 11.46 26.31
CA ARG A 95 -0.54 11.57 25.93
C ARG A 95 -1.01 13.00 26.05
N VAL A 96 -1.97 13.39 25.22
CA VAL A 96 -2.62 14.70 25.22
C VAL A 96 -4.10 14.52 24.82
N PRO A 97 -5.06 15.32 25.30
CA PRO A 97 -6.44 15.23 24.81
C PRO A 97 -6.52 15.47 23.31
N SER A 98 -7.41 14.74 22.62
CA SER A 98 -7.49 14.75 21.15
C SER A 98 -7.70 16.14 20.54
N SER A 99 -8.44 17.04 21.20
CA SER A 99 -8.64 18.42 20.73
C SER A 99 -7.38 19.29 20.80
N ARG A 100 -6.32 18.86 21.50
CA ARG A 100 -5.12 19.66 21.84
C ARG A 100 -3.85 19.17 21.15
N VAL A 101 -3.97 18.28 20.17
CA VAL A 101 -2.84 17.78 19.38
C VAL A 101 -2.26 18.87 18.48
N GLU A 102 -3.10 19.68 17.82
CA GLU A 102 -2.64 20.77 16.94
C GLU A 102 -2.01 21.92 17.73
N ASP A 103 -2.54 22.27 18.91
CA ASP A 103 -1.97 23.26 19.83
C ASP A 103 -0.50 23.00 20.23
N LEU A 104 0.00 21.76 20.07
CA LEU A 104 1.41 21.42 20.32
C LEU A 104 2.35 21.93 19.22
N LEU A 105 1.85 22.18 18.00
CA LEU A 105 2.65 22.72 16.88
C LEU A 105 3.01 24.20 17.09
N ASP A 106 2.15 24.96 17.79
CA ASP A 106 2.40 26.36 18.16
C ASP A 106 3.41 26.54 19.31
N VAL A 107 3.91 25.44 19.90
CA VAL A 107 4.83 25.48 21.04
C VAL A 107 6.25 25.82 20.57
N PRO A 108 6.89 26.88 21.08
CA PRO A 108 8.20 27.33 20.61
C PRO A 108 9.28 26.24 20.66
N GLY A 109 9.79 25.87 19.47
CA GLY A 109 10.84 24.85 19.29
C GLY A 109 10.32 23.49 18.84
N VAL A 110 9.01 23.23 18.91
CA VAL A 110 8.40 22.06 18.28
C VAL A 110 8.52 22.19 16.76
N ARG A 111 8.83 21.06 16.11
CA ARG A 111 9.04 20.94 14.66
C ARG A 111 8.06 19.98 14.00
N ALA A 112 7.58 18.98 14.75
CA ALA A 112 6.48 18.10 14.36
C ALA A 112 5.76 17.54 15.60
N VAL A 113 4.48 17.22 15.43
CA VAL A 113 3.65 16.48 16.39
C VAL A 113 3.02 15.33 15.62
N THR A 114 3.30 14.10 16.02
CA THR A 114 2.80 12.89 15.39
C THR A 114 1.98 12.12 16.41
N PRO A 115 0.68 11.87 16.17
CA PRO A 115 -0.09 10.94 16.99
C PRO A 115 0.57 9.56 16.99
N ASP A 116 0.98 9.10 18.17
CA ASP A 116 1.44 7.74 18.48
C ASP A 116 0.23 6.80 18.47
N SER A 117 -0.36 6.69 17.28
CA SER A 117 -1.51 5.84 17.00
C SER A 117 -1.08 4.37 17.06
N ALA A 118 -1.94 3.51 17.60
CA ALA A 118 -1.78 2.07 17.43
C ALA A 118 -1.61 1.74 15.94
N LEU A 119 -0.58 0.97 15.60
CA LEU A 119 -0.06 0.89 14.24
C LEU A 119 -1.05 0.22 13.28
N ARG A 120 -1.46 0.99 12.27
CA ARG A 120 -2.50 0.63 11.29
C ARG A 120 -1.83 0.12 10.01
N PRO A 121 -2.31 -0.98 9.39
CA PRO A 121 -2.00 -1.26 7.99
C PRO A 121 -2.40 -0.07 7.09
N LEU A 122 -1.88 -0.03 5.85
CA LEU A 122 -2.36 0.95 4.86
C LEU A 122 -3.86 0.81 4.53
N ASP A 123 -4.43 -0.35 4.85
CA ASP A 123 -5.83 -0.69 4.66
C ASP A 123 -6.52 -0.94 6.02
N GLU A 124 -6.68 0.12 6.83
CA GLU A 124 -7.75 0.15 7.86
C GLU A 124 -9.12 0.53 7.24
N ALA A 125 -9.10 1.09 6.02
CA ALA A 125 -10.26 1.44 5.21
C ALA A 125 -10.55 0.37 4.12
N TRP A 126 -10.46 -0.91 4.50
CA TRP A 126 -10.94 -2.02 3.68
C TRP A 126 -12.47 -2.18 3.84
N GLY A 127 -13.13 -2.93 2.95
CA GLY A 127 -14.60 -2.98 2.82
C GLY A 127 -15.13 -2.12 1.65
N ASP A 128 -16.46 -2.02 1.53
CA ASP A 128 -17.08 -1.01 0.65
C ASP A 128 -16.97 0.39 1.28
N ASP A 129 -17.09 1.45 0.48
CA ASP A 129 -17.18 2.80 1.04
C ASP A 129 -18.58 3.11 1.62
N THR A 130 -18.68 4.22 2.34
CA THR A 130 -19.93 4.64 3.01
C THR A 130 -20.92 5.37 2.08
N THR A 131 -20.66 5.46 0.77
CA THR A 131 -21.61 6.07 -0.20
C THR A 131 -22.81 5.18 -0.47
N GLY A 132 -22.64 3.86 -0.33
CA GLY A 132 -23.69 2.87 -0.61
C GLY A 132 -23.98 2.68 -2.10
N GLU A 133 -23.07 3.06 -3.01
CA GLU A 133 -23.20 2.82 -4.46
C GLU A 133 -23.42 1.32 -4.78
N GLY A 134 -22.88 0.40 -3.98
CA GLY A 134 -23.16 -1.04 -4.09
C GLY A 134 -24.57 -1.46 -3.73
N ALA A 135 -25.17 -0.79 -2.73
CA ALA A 135 -26.56 -1.04 -2.37
C ALA A 135 -27.48 -0.68 -3.54
N GLN A 136 -27.18 0.36 -4.32
CA GLN A 136 -28.00 0.77 -5.47
C GLN A 136 -28.10 -0.33 -6.55
N ALA A 137 -26.99 -1.00 -6.88
CA ALA A 137 -26.99 -2.09 -7.86
C ALA A 137 -27.92 -3.25 -7.46
N THR A 138 -27.89 -3.66 -6.19
CA THR A 138 -28.79 -4.70 -5.68
C THR A 138 -30.23 -4.20 -5.48
N LEU A 139 -30.42 -2.99 -4.96
CA LEU A 139 -31.75 -2.42 -4.69
C LEU A 139 -32.57 -2.21 -5.97
N ALA A 140 -31.92 -1.97 -7.12
CA ALA A 140 -32.59 -1.82 -8.41
C ALA A 140 -33.24 -3.12 -8.95
N THR A 141 -32.72 -4.30 -8.59
CA THR A 141 -33.18 -5.59 -9.16
C THR A 141 -33.62 -6.64 -8.14
N GLY A 142 -33.30 -6.46 -6.85
CA GLY A 142 -33.45 -7.47 -5.80
C GLY A 142 -32.36 -8.54 -5.78
N SER A 143 -31.32 -8.40 -6.60
CA SER A 143 -30.21 -9.34 -6.78
C SER A 143 -28.93 -8.60 -7.14
N TRP A 144 -27.75 -9.16 -6.83
CA TRP A 144 -26.51 -8.62 -7.40
C TRP A 144 -26.34 -9.09 -8.85
N GLN A 145 -25.95 -8.18 -9.74
CA GLN A 145 -25.74 -8.44 -11.18
C GLN A 145 -24.45 -7.78 -11.66
N ALA A 146 -23.52 -8.57 -12.20
CA ALA A 146 -22.17 -8.10 -12.52
C ALA A 146 -22.13 -7.07 -13.66
N ASP A 147 -23.06 -7.14 -14.62
CA ASP A 147 -23.18 -6.22 -15.75
C ASP A 147 -23.88 -4.88 -15.42
N HIS A 148 -24.43 -4.75 -14.21
CA HIS A 148 -25.01 -3.52 -13.67
C HIS A 148 -24.16 -2.87 -12.57
N ASP A 149 -23.34 -3.63 -11.85
CA ASP A 149 -22.43 -3.11 -10.83
C ASP A 149 -21.14 -2.56 -11.48
N GLN A 150 -20.92 -1.25 -11.35
CA GLN A 150 -19.74 -0.56 -11.90
C GLN A 150 -18.42 -0.99 -11.24
N GLY A 151 -18.47 -1.42 -9.97
CA GLY A 151 -17.31 -1.99 -9.27
C GLY A 151 -17.00 -3.44 -9.67
N SER A 152 -17.80 -4.09 -10.52
CA SER A 152 -17.60 -5.50 -10.82
C SER A 152 -16.38 -5.75 -11.72
N ALA A 153 -15.72 -6.90 -11.55
CA ALA A 153 -14.68 -7.35 -12.47
C ALA A 153 -15.16 -7.43 -13.94
N PHE A 154 -16.45 -7.70 -14.18
CA PHE A 154 -17.04 -7.65 -15.52
C PHE A 154 -17.08 -6.21 -16.05
N THR A 155 -17.60 -5.25 -15.29
CA THR A 155 -17.73 -3.87 -15.75
C THR A 155 -16.38 -3.19 -15.89
N ILE A 156 -15.44 -3.44 -14.97
CA ILE A 156 -14.05 -2.97 -15.05
C ILE A 156 -13.34 -3.52 -16.29
N THR A 157 -13.53 -4.80 -16.65
CA THR A 157 -12.92 -5.38 -17.86
C THR A 157 -13.61 -4.96 -19.16
N LYS A 158 -14.88 -4.54 -19.08
CA LYS A 158 -15.65 -3.91 -20.17
C LYS A 158 -15.16 -2.47 -20.43
N THR A 159 -15.13 -1.61 -19.40
CA THR A 159 -14.81 -0.17 -19.54
C THR A 159 -13.35 0.07 -19.92
N THR A 160 -12.41 -0.67 -19.33
CA THR A 160 -10.97 -0.61 -19.68
C THR A 160 -10.61 -1.28 -21.01
N GLY A 161 -11.60 -1.79 -21.77
CA GLY A 161 -11.42 -2.41 -23.09
C GLY A 161 -10.86 -3.84 -23.09
N ALA A 162 -10.59 -4.43 -21.92
CA ALA A 162 -9.98 -5.75 -21.80
C ALA A 162 -10.82 -6.88 -22.42
N GLN A 163 -12.15 -6.82 -22.33
CA GLN A 163 -13.06 -7.77 -23.00
C GLN A 163 -12.87 -7.80 -24.52
N VAL A 164 -12.58 -6.65 -25.14
CA VAL A 164 -12.27 -6.56 -26.58
C VAL A 164 -10.89 -7.13 -26.88
N VAL A 165 -9.92 -6.92 -25.98
CA VAL A 165 -8.58 -7.52 -26.07
C VAL A 165 -8.64 -9.05 -25.99
N TRP A 166 -9.44 -9.64 -25.08
CA TRP A 166 -9.67 -11.08 -25.03
C TRP A 166 -10.22 -11.64 -26.36
N GLY A 167 -10.97 -10.83 -27.10
CA GLY A 167 -11.44 -11.15 -28.45
C GLY A 167 -10.35 -11.15 -29.54
N LYS A 168 -9.25 -10.40 -29.37
CA LYS A 168 -8.11 -10.37 -30.34
C LYS A 168 -7.29 -11.67 -30.29
N SER A 169 -6.61 -11.95 -31.40
CA SER A 169 -5.72 -13.12 -31.55
C SER A 169 -4.24 -12.74 -31.44
N ASP A 170 -3.44 -13.64 -30.89
CA ASP A 170 -2.00 -13.50 -30.68
C ASP A 170 -1.20 -14.16 -31.81
N PRO A 171 -0.74 -13.40 -32.83
CA PRO A 171 0.02 -13.97 -33.94
C PRO A 171 1.38 -14.55 -33.50
N ASN A 172 1.89 -14.15 -32.34
CA ASN A 172 3.17 -14.61 -31.80
C ASN A 172 3.04 -15.95 -31.04
N ASN A 173 1.82 -16.37 -30.70
CA ASN A 173 1.54 -17.54 -29.85
C ASN A 173 0.50 -18.49 -30.47
N GLY A 174 0.58 -18.68 -31.79
CA GLY A 174 -0.27 -19.61 -32.53
C GLY A 174 -1.74 -19.18 -32.66
N ASN A 175 -2.00 -17.87 -32.71
CA ASN A 175 -3.35 -17.27 -32.79
C ASN A 175 -4.26 -17.58 -31.59
N ARG A 176 -3.69 -17.88 -30.41
CA ARG A 176 -4.42 -17.91 -29.13
C ARG A 176 -5.13 -16.58 -28.86
N LYS A 177 -6.18 -16.60 -28.04
CA LYS A 177 -6.75 -15.36 -27.50
C LYS A 177 -5.77 -14.66 -26.55
N LEU A 178 -5.89 -13.33 -26.44
CA LEU A 178 -5.09 -12.53 -25.51
C LEU A 178 -5.75 -12.51 -24.14
N THR A 179 -5.46 -13.51 -23.32
CA THR A 179 -6.04 -13.70 -21.99
C THR A 179 -4.97 -13.74 -20.89
N GLY A 180 -3.73 -13.34 -21.20
CA GLY A 180 -2.56 -13.45 -20.32
C GLY A 180 -1.92 -14.84 -20.32
N HIS A 181 -2.35 -15.73 -21.22
CA HIS A 181 -1.95 -17.13 -21.27
C HIS A 181 -0.42 -17.30 -21.26
N GLY A 182 0.07 -18.00 -20.23
CA GLY A 182 1.48 -18.36 -20.05
C GLY A 182 2.32 -17.31 -19.33
N VAL A 183 1.79 -16.11 -19.07
CA VAL A 183 2.42 -15.11 -18.21
C VAL A 183 2.25 -15.48 -16.74
N GLY A 184 3.33 -15.39 -15.97
CA GLY A 184 3.29 -15.43 -14.50
C GLY A 184 3.22 -14.02 -13.93
N VAL A 185 2.27 -13.79 -13.03
CA VAL A 185 2.19 -12.59 -12.18
C VAL A 185 2.54 -13.01 -10.76
N ALA A 186 3.63 -12.50 -10.21
CA ALA A 186 3.92 -12.64 -8.79
C ALA A 186 3.03 -11.70 -8.00
N LEU A 187 2.46 -12.20 -6.90
CA LEU A 187 1.65 -11.43 -5.97
C LEU A 187 2.30 -11.54 -4.59
N VAL A 188 2.88 -10.44 -4.12
CA VAL A 188 3.54 -10.33 -2.81
C VAL A 188 2.54 -9.71 -1.84
N ASP A 189 1.86 -10.55 -1.06
CA ASP A 189 0.60 -10.19 -0.38
C ASP A 189 0.31 -11.12 0.83
N THR A 190 -0.92 -11.16 1.35
CA THR A 190 -1.34 -11.97 2.52
C THR A 190 -1.55 -13.46 2.25
N GLY A 191 -1.49 -13.87 0.97
CA GLY A 191 -1.67 -15.25 0.52
C GLY A 191 -2.65 -15.34 -0.65
N VAL A 192 -2.99 -16.56 -1.07
CA VAL A 192 -4.09 -16.80 -2.03
C VAL A 192 -4.83 -18.06 -1.63
N ALA A 193 -6.10 -17.95 -1.26
CA ALA A 193 -6.95 -19.08 -0.88
C ALA A 193 -7.42 -19.89 -2.10
N PRO A 194 -7.61 -21.23 -1.98
CA PRO A 194 -8.10 -22.09 -3.05
C PRO A 194 -9.62 -21.99 -3.19
N VAL A 195 -10.09 -20.83 -3.67
CA VAL A 195 -11.52 -20.53 -3.90
C VAL A 195 -11.93 -20.73 -5.36
N GLU A 196 -13.24 -20.81 -5.62
CA GLU A 196 -13.75 -20.83 -6.99
C GLU A 196 -13.27 -19.59 -7.77
N GLY A 197 -12.97 -19.76 -9.06
CA GLY A 197 -12.23 -18.78 -9.85
C GLY A 197 -10.71 -18.92 -9.77
N LEU A 198 -10.16 -19.60 -8.75
CA LEU A 198 -8.71 -19.80 -8.55
C LEU A 198 -8.27 -21.28 -8.41
N ILE A 199 -9.19 -22.22 -8.12
CA ILE A 199 -8.92 -23.67 -7.97
C ILE A 199 -8.46 -24.42 -9.24
N THR A 200 -8.53 -23.82 -10.43
CA THR A 200 -8.14 -24.48 -11.69
C THR A 200 -6.65 -24.90 -11.65
N THR A 201 -6.34 -26.15 -12.00
CA THR A 201 -4.99 -26.72 -11.87
C THR A 201 -3.92 -25.85 -12.54
N GLY A 202 -2.99 -25.33 -11.74
CA GLY A 202 -1.89 -24.47 -12.20
C GLY A 202 -2.23 -22.98 -12.35
N LYS A 203 -3.45 -22.55 -12.00
CA LYS A 203 -3.84 -21.12 -11.89
C LYS A 203 -3.06 -20.42 -10.79
N VAL A 204 -3.01 -21.00 -9.60
CA VAL A 204 -2.18 -20.55 -8.48
C VAL A 204 -0.98 -21.48 -8.31
N VAL A 205 0.19 -20.90 -8.10
CA VAL A 205 1.48 -21.57 -7.87
C VAL A 205 2.10 -20.96 -6.62
N ASN A 206 2.37 -21.77 -5.59
CA ASN A 206 2.88 -21.25 -4.32
C ASN A 206 4.40 -20.98 -4.39
N GLY A 207 4.77 -19.71 -4.27
CA GLY A 207 6.11 -19.27 -3.88
C GLY A 207 6.39 -19.60 -2.41
N PRO A 208 7.39 -18.96 -1.77
CA PRO A 208 7.66 -19.18 -0.36
C PRO A 208 6.54 -18.59 0.50
N ASP A 209 6.40 -19.13 1.72
CA ASP A 209 5.60 -18.49 2.76
C ASP A 209 6.58 -17.80 3.70
N LEU A 210 6.59 -16.47 3.66
CA LEU A 210 7.48 -15.60 4.41
C LEU A 210 6.76 -14.98 5.61
N SER A 211 5.46 -15.24 5.77
CA SER A 211 4.66 -14.72 6.89
C SER A 211 5.11 -15.27 8.25
N PHE A 212 4.80 -14.55 9.32
CA PHE A 212 5.07 -15.00 10.69
C PHE A 212 4.35 -16.33 11.03
N GLU A 213 3.21 -16.59 10.37
CA GLU A 213 2.42 -17.80 10.54
C GLU A 213 2.80 -18.96 9.60
N SER A 214 3.77 -18.77 8.69
CA SER A 214 4.28 -19.78 7.73
C SER A 214 4.68 -21.14 8.32
N GLN A 215 4.74 -21.23 9.65
CA GLN A 215 5.05 -22.40 10.47
C GLN A 215 3.82 -23.19 10.93
N VAL A 216 2.64 -22.58 10.92
CA VAL A 216 1.40 -23.22 11.32
C VAL A 216 0.82 -23.92 10.10
N ALA A 217 0.88 -25.25 10.11
CA ALA A 217 0.51 -26.08 8.95
C ALA A 217 -0.95 -25.93 8.47
N GLY A 218 -1.81 -25.25 9.24
CA GLY A 218 -3.18 -24.92 8.87
C GLY A 218 -3.37 -23.55 8.20
N THR A 219 -2.41 -22.62 8.31
CA THR A 219 -2.45 -21.29 7.66
C THR A 219 -1.35 -21.08 6.62
N ARG A 220 -0.34 -21.97 6.58
CA ARG A 220 0.71 -21.95 5.55
C ARG A 220 0.12 -22.06 4.13
N TYR A 221 0.46 -21.10 3.26
CA TYR A 221 -0.12 -20.88 1.92
C TYR A 221 -1.63 -20.56 1.89
N VAL A 222 -2.27 -20.34 3.03
CA VAL A 222 -3.66 -19.87 3.11
C VAL A 222 -3.67 -18.37 3.30
N ASP A 223 -4.62 -17.70 2.66
CA ASP A 223 -4.88 -16.29 2.92
C ASP A 223 -5.81 -16.14 4.13
N GLY A 224 -5.23 -15.92 5.31
CA GLY A 224 -6.01 -15.69 6.54
C GLY A 224 -6.64 -14.29 6.61
N PHE A 225 -6.14 -13.34 5.83
CA PHE A 225 -6.58 -11.94 5.85
C PHE A 225 -7.66 -11.68 4.80
N GLY A 226 -7.46 -12.17 3.56
CA GLY A 226 -8.41 -12.15 2.44
C GLY A 226 -7.97 -11.29 1.24
N HIS A 227 -6.94 -10.45 1.41
CA HIS A 227 -6.57 -9.38 0.49
C HIS A 227 -5.89 -9.92 -0.77
N GLY A 228 -4.86 -10.76 -0.60
CA GLY A 228 -4.18 -11.38 -1.74
C GLY A 228 -5.09 -12.28 -2.58
N THR A 229 -6.14 -12.89 -2.00
CA THR A 229 -7.15 -13.62 -2.78
C THR A 229 -8.03 -12.67 -3.61
N HIS A 230 -8.44 -11.55 -3.02
CA HIS A 230 -9.17 -10.50 -3.73
C HIS A 230 -8.33 -9.92 -4.89
N MET A 231 -7.04 -9.65 -4.68
CA MET A 231 -6.11 -9.20 -5.72
C MET A 231 -5.87 -10.27 -6.80
N ALA A 232 -5.67 -11.54 -6.41
CA ALA A 232 -5.51 -12.66 -7.33
C ALA A 232 -6.75 -12.84 -8.25
N GLY A 233 -7.95 -12.61 -7.71
CA GLY A 233 -9.19 -12.58 -8.47
C GLY A 233 -9.19 -11.49 -9.55
N LEU A 234 -8.86 -10.25 -9.21
CA LEU A 234 -8.80 -9.13 -10.17
C LEU A 234 -7.71 -9.33 -11.24
N ILE A 235 -6.54 -9.85 -10.86
CA ILE A 235 -5.43 -10.10 -11.78
C ILE A 235 -5.79 -11.21 -12.77
N ALA A 236 -6.25 -12.37 -12.29
CA ALA A 236 -6.36 -13.58 -13.13
C ALA A 236 -7.42 -14.60 -12.70
N GLY A 237 -8.43 -14.23 -11.93
CA GLY A 237 -9.55 -15.13 -11.63
C GLY A 237 -10.28 -15.57 -12.90
N LYS A 238 -10.71 -16.83 -12.95
CA LYS A 238 -11.54 -17.36 -14.05
C LYS A 238 -12.32 -18.57 -13.55
N ASP A 239 -13.65 -18.45 -13.52
CA ASP A 239 -14.52 -19.57 -13.17
C ASP A 239 -14.28 -20.77 -14.09
N SER A 240 -14.23 -21.98 -13.52
CA SER A 240 -13.99 -23.21 -14.29
C SER A 240 -15.12 -23.59 -15.25
N ALA A 241 -16.24 -22.86 -15.21
CA ALA A 241 -17.35 -22.99 -16.14
C ALA A 241 -17.18 -22.15 -17.43
N VAL A 242 -16.25 -21.17 -17.46
CA VAL A 242 -16.03 -20.28 -18.60
C VAL A 242 -15.61 -21.08 -19.84
N PRO A 243 -16.41 -21.12 -20.93
CA PRO A 243 -15.98 -21.72 -22.18
C PRO A 243 -14.98 -20.80 -22.89
N ALA A 244 -14.11 -21.36 -23.73
CA ALA A 244 -13.14 -20.56 -24.48
C ALA A 244 -13.86 -19.61 -25.46
N GLY A 245 -13.64 -18.31 -25.31
CA GLY A 245 -14.38 -17.25 -26.01
C GLY A 245 -15.64 -16.75 -25.27
N GLY A 246 -15.95 -17.32 -24.10
CA GLY A 246 -17.03 -16.89 -23.20
C GLY A 246 -16.54 -16.07 -22.01
N GLU A 247 -15.30 -15.56 -22.05
CA GLU A 247 -14.73 -14.73 -20.99
C GLU A 247 -15.54 -13.43 -20.74
N ALA A 248 -16.32 -12.96 -21.72
CA ALA A 248 -17.18 -11.78 -21.62
C ALA A 248 -18.68 -12.12 -21.38
N ASP A 249 -19.00 -13.23 -20.72
CA ASP A 249 -20.36 -13.49 -20.20
C ASP A 249 -20.44 -13.09 -18.71
N ALA A 250 -21.30 -12.13 -18.38
CA ALA A 250 -21.50 -11.60 -17.02
C ALA A 250 -21.96 -12.64 -15.98
N LYS A 251 -22.37 -13.85 -16.41
CA LYS A 251 -22.66 -15.00 -15.52
C LYS A 251 -21.39 -15.62 -14.89
N HIS A 252 -20.20 -15.20 -15.31
CA HIS A 252 -18.92 -15.74 -14.85
C HIS A 252 -18.05 -14.66 -14.22
N PHE A 253 -17.34 -15.04 -13.15
CA PHE A 253 -16.26 -14.22 -12.62
C PHE A 253 -15.00 -14.39 -13.48
N VAL A 254 -14.54 -13.29 -14.07
CA VAL A 254 -13.39 -13.23 -14.97
C VAL A 254 -12.59 -11.97 -14.66
N GLY A 255 -11.36 -12.17 -14.16
CA GLY A 255 -10.39 -11.11 -13.90
C GLY A 255 -9.65 -10.69 -15.18
N MET A 256 -8.85 -9.63 -15.07
CA MET A 256 -8.24 -8.91 -16.20
C MET A 256 -7.40 -9.79 -17.15
N ALA A 257 -6.60 -10.72 -16.62
CA ALA A 257 -5.77 -11.65 -17.40
C ALA A 257 -6.14 -13.11 -17.07
N PRO A 258 -7.31 -13.60 -17.54
CA PRO A 258 -7.97 -14.76 -16.96
C PRO A 258 -7.28 -16.11 -17.25
N ASP A 259 -6.28 -16.19 -18.12
CA ASP A 259 -5.41 -17.36 -18.32
C ASP A 259 -3.95 -17.14 -17.88
N ALA A 260 -3.62 -15.99 -17.26
CA ALA A 260 -2.36 -15.82 -16.54
C ALA A 260 -2.30 -16.69 -15.28
N ARG A 261 -1.09 -16.89 -14.74
CA ARG A 261 -0.86 -17.66 -13.51
C ARG A 261 -0.42 -16.76 -12.36
N ILE A 262 -1.04 -16.92 -11.21
CA ILE A 262 -0.65 -16.24 -9.97
C ILE A 262 0.47 -17.04 -9.31
N VAL A 263 1.60 -16.38 -9.03
CA VAL A 263 2.66 -16.90 -8.18
C VAL A 263 2.51 -16.26 -6.81
N ASN A 264 1.88 -16.98 -5.89
CA ASN A 264 1.52 -16.55 -4.54
C ASN A 264 2.78 -16.47 -3.66
N VAL A 265 3.21 -15.27 -3.27
CA VAL A 265 4.34 -15.03 -2.37
C VAL A 265 3.80 -14.40 -1.09
N LYS A 266 3.37 -15.26 -0.15
CA LYS A 266 2.74 -14.84 1.11
C LYS A 266 3.77 -14.18 2.02
N VAL A 267 3.59 -12.89 2.31
CA VAL A 267 4.40 -12.10 3.25
C VAL A 267 3.60 -11.66 4.48
N GLY A 268 2.32 -11.32 4.30
CA GLY A 268 1.42 -10.99 5.40
C GLY A 268 0.88 -12.22 6.13
N ALA A 269 0.77 -12.13 7.45
CA ALA A 269 0.01 -13.07 8.27
C ALA A 269 -1.51 -12.75 8.19
N GLY A 270 -2.35 -13.64 8.74
CA GLY A 270 -3.82 -13.50 8.71
C GLY A 270 -4.39 -12.29 9.46
N ASP A 271 -3.59 -11.62 10.28
CA ASP A 271 -3.90 -10.34 10.95
C ASP A 271 -3.44 -9.11 10.12
N GLY A 272 -2.90 -9.32 8.92
CA GLY A 272 -2.29 -8.28 8.09
C GLY A 272 -0.83 -7.97 8.46
N GLY A 273 -0.28 -8.60 9.50
CA GLY A 273 1.07 -8.32 10.00
C GLY A 273 2.17 -8.65 8.98
N VAL A 274 2.90 -7.61 8.54
CA VAL A 274 4.02 -7.72 7.59
C VAL A 274 5.10 -6.65 7.89
N ASP A 275 6.36 -7.07 7.83
CA ASP A 275 7.57 -6.27 7.94
C ASP A 275 8.25 -6.13 6.57
N VAL A 276 8.84 -4.97 6.31
CA VAL A 276 9.51 -4.66 5.04
C VAL A 276 10.62 -5.66 4.66
N SER A 277 11.29 -6.30 5.62
CA SER A 277 12.29 -7.35 5.31
C SER A 277 11.68 -8.63 4.74
N GLN A 278 10.42 -8.95 5.05
CA GLN A 278 9.69 -10.06 4.42
C GLN A 278 9.34 -9.74 2.97
N VAL A 279 8.94 -8.49 2.71
CA VAL A 279 8.62 -7.98 1.36
C VAL A 279 9.86 -7.97 0.48
N VAL A 280 10.98 -7.43 0.98
CA VAL A 280 12.28 -7.43 0.30
C VAL A 280 12.76 -8.86 0.00
N ALA A 281 12.65 -9.78 0.97
CA ALA A 281 12.96 -11.20 0.76
C ALA A 281 12.04 -11.84 -0.31
N GLY A 282 10.75 -11.51 -0.30
CA GLY A 282 9.78 -11.97 -1.33
C GLY A 282 10.15 -11.49 -2.73
N ILE A 283 10.54 -10.24 -2.87
CA ILE A 283 10.96 -9.66 -4.16
C ILE A 283 12.27 -10.32 -4.64
N ASP A 284 13.28 -10.48 -3.79
CA ASP A 284 14.51 -11.20 -4.16
C ASP A 284 14.19 -12.64 -4.63
N TRP A 285 13.23 -13.33 -3.99
CA TRP A 285 12.82 -14.67 -4.40
C TRP A 285 12.18 -14.65 -5.80
N VAL A 286 11.30 -13.68 -6.06
CA VAL A 286 10.66 -13.45 -7.36
C VAL A 286 11.73 -13.23 -8.44
N VAL A 287 12.75 -12.39 -8.18
CA VAL A 287 13.85 -12.16 -9.12
C VAL A 287 14.61 -13.46 -9.41
N THR A 288 14.97 -14.23 -8.39
CA THR A 288 15.67 -15.51 -8.54
C THR A 288 14.86 -16.53 -9.34
N ASN A 289 13.55 -16.65 -9.09
CA ASN A 289 12.69 -17.71 -9.63
C ASN A 289 11.87 -17.29 -10.87
N ARG A 290 12.03 -16.06 -11.37
CA ARG A 290 11.27 -15.55 -12.53
C ARG A 290 11.31 -16.45 -13.76
N ARG A 291 12.43 -17.16 -14.00
CA ARG A 291 12.59 -18.04 -15.16
C ARG A 291 11.83 -19.38 -15.02
N SER A 292 11.73 -19.96 -13.83
CA SER A 292 11.04 -21.25 -13.62
C SER A 292 9.51 -21.14 -13.69
N HIS A 293 8.95 -19.97 -13.35
CA HIS A 293 7.49 -19.74 -13.38
C HIS A 293 7.03 -18.79 -14.51
N ASN A 294 7.97 -18.27 -15.32
CA ASN A 294 7.76 -17.19 -16.29
C ASN A 294 7.14 -15.93 -15.67
N ILE A 295 7.67 -15.49 -14.53
CA ILE A 295 7.21 -14.26 -13.86
C ILE A 295 7.65 -13.07 -14.72
N ARG A 296 6.67 -12.29 -15.19
CA ARG A 296 6.89 -11.07 -15.99
C ARG A 296 6.18 -9.85 -15.40
N VAL A 297 5.28 -10.03 -14.45
CA VAL A 297 4.67 -8.97 -13.64
C VAL A 297 4.87 -9.29 -12.16
N LEU A 298 5.06 -8.26 -11.34
CA LEU A 298 5.04 -8.28 -9.89
C LEU A 298 4.00 -7.26 -9.43
N ASN A 299 2.93 -7.74 -8.79
CA ASN A 299 1.97 -6.91 -8.08
C ASN A 299 2.41 -6.74 -6.63
N LEU A 300 2.50 -5.49 -6.17
CA LEU A 300 2.75 -5.13 -4.78
C LEU A 300 1.68 -4.14 -4.31
N SER A 301 0.56 -4.68 -3.82
CA SER A 301 -0.51 -3.92 -3.17
C SER A 301 -0.14 -3.68 -1.69
N TYR A 302 1.01 -3.02 -1.48
CA TYR A 302 1.65 -2.74 -0.19
C TYR A 302 2.58 -1.55 -0.31
N GLY A 303 2.81 -0.84 0.80
CA GLY A 303 3.90 0.11 0.93
C GLY A 303 4.17 0.52 2.38
N THR A 304 5.10 1.45 2.55
CA THR A 304 5.46 2.07 3.85
C THR A 304 5.53 3.60 3.74
N ASP A 305 5.51 4.25 4.90
CA ASP A 305 5.75 5.68 5.09
C ASP A 305 7.24 6.00 5.26
N SER A 306 8.08 5.40 4.40
CA SER A 306 9.54 5.47 4.50
C SER A 306 10.08 6.90 4.69
N THR A 307 10.94 7.06 5.69
CA THR A 307 11.52 8.36 6.09
C THR A 307 12.84 8.68 5.37
N GLN A 308 13.20 7.93 4.32
CA GLN A 308 14.40 8.16 3.51
C GLN A 308 14.09 8.26 2.00
N PRO A 309 14.94 8.93 1.19
CA PRO A 309 14.77 8.98 -0.25
C PRO A 309 14.89 7.59 -0.90
N ALA A 310 14.06 7.30 -1.91
CA ALA A 310 14.12 6.07 -2.70
C ALA A 310 15.53 5.74 -3.23
N ALA A 311 16.35 6.76 -3.53
CA ALA A 311 17.75 6.61 -3.96
C ALA A 311 18.68 5.92 -2.95
N LEU A 312 18.26 5.71 -1.70
CA LEU A 312 18.96 4.91 -0.70
C LEU A 312 18.21 3.63 -0.32
N ASP A 313 16.88 3.62 -0.50
CA ASP A 313 15.98 2.71 0.20
C ASP A 313 16.10 1.23 -0.25
N PRO A 314 16.25 0.28 0.69
CA PRO A 314 16.19 -1.16 0.44
C PRO A 314 14.96 -1.68 -0.32
N LEU A 315 13.74 -1.21 -0.04
CA LEU A 315 12.54 -1.67 -0.75
C LEU A 315 12.52 -1.14 -2.19
N ALA A 316 12.94 0.12 -2.41
CA ALA A 316 13.20 0.67 -3.75
C ALA A 316 14.25 -0.18 -4.52
N HIS A 317 15.38 -0.50 -3.89
CA HIS A 317 16.42 -1.33 -4.52
C HIS A 317 15.93 -2.73 -4.87
N ALA A 318 15.02 -3.31 -4.07
CA ALA A 318 14.40 -4.60 -4.36
C ALA A 318 13.48 -4.52 -5.61
N VAL A 319 12.58 -3.55 -5.67
CA VAL A 319 11.69 -3.41 -6.85
C VAL A 319 12.45 -3.04 -8.11
N GLU A 320 13.48 -2.19 -8.03
CA GLU A 320 14.38 -1.98 -9.17
C GLU A 320 15.10 -3.26 -9.60
N SER A 321 15.50 -4.11 -8.66
CA SER A 321 16.16 -5.37 -8.99
C SER A 321 15.22 -6.30 -9.76
N ALA A 322 13.91 -6.27 -9.49
CA ALA A 322 12.89 -6.91 -10.31
C ALA A 322 12.70 -6.23 -11.67
N TRP A 323 12.67 -4.89 -11.72
CA TRP A 323 12.57 -4.10 -12.94
C TRP A 323 13.72 -4.42 -13.92
N ARG A 324 14.96 -4.30 -13.45
CA ARG A 324 16.20 -4.63 -14.19
C ARG A 324 16.28 -6.11 -14.58
N ALA A 325 15.56 -6.99 -13.89
CA ALA A 325 15.49 -8.43 -14.20
C ALA A 325 14.48 -8.79 -15.30
N GLY A 326 13.72 -7.81 -15.82
CA GLY A 326 12.73 -7.98 -16.90
C GLY A 326 11.29 -8.20 -16.42
N ILE A 327 10.98 -7.78 -15.20
CA ILE A 327 9.66 -7.92 -14.56
C ILE A 327 9.02 -6.53 -14.46
N VAL A 328 7.79 -6.37 -14.94
CA VAL A 328 6.98 -5.16 -14.72
C VAL A 328 6.58 -5.13 -13.25
N VAL A 329 6.96 -4.08 -12.52
CA VAL A 329 6.52 -3.89 -11.13
C VAL A 329 5.38 -2.89 -11.08
N VAL A 330 4.26 -3.29 -10.47
CA VAL A 330 3.04 -2.49 -10.32
C VAL A 330 2.75 -2.34 -8.83
N VAL A 331 2.52 -1.11 -8.37
CA VAL A 331 2.47 -0.74 -6.95
C VAL A 331 1.28 0.18 -6.69
N ALA A 332 0.57 -0.06 -5.59
CA ALA A 332 -0.51 0.81 -5.11
C ALA A 332 0.06 2.18 -4.66
N ALA A 333 -0.59 3.28 -5.04
CA ALA A 333 -0.10 4.64 -4.73
C ALA A 333 -0.11 4.99 -3.23
N GLY A 334 -1.04 4.42 -2.46
CA GLY A 334 -1.36 4.80 -1.08
C GLY A 334 -2.81 5.29 -0.94
N ASN A 335 -3.36 5.19 0.28
CA ASN A 335 -4.78 5.35 0.59
C ASN A 335 -5.09 6.51 1.60
N ASP A 336 -4.16 7.46 1.77
CA ASP A 336 -4.25 8.66 2.63
C ASP A 336 -4.94 9.88 1.98
N GLY A 337 -5.06 9.89 0.66
CA GLY A 337 -5.68 10.96 -0.14
C GLY A 337 -4.76 12.10 -0.57
N GLU A 338 -5.28 13.00 -1.40
CA GLU A 338 -4.47 14.09 -2.00
C GLU A 338 -3.98 15.12 -0.96
N ALA A 339 -4.77 15.33 0.09
CA ALA A 339 -4.43 16.17 1.25
C ALA A 339 -3.91 15.34 2.46
N GLY A 340 -3.63 14.05 2.28
CA GLY A 340 -3.12 13.18 3.33
C GLY A 340 -1.69 13.56 3.77
N PRO A 341 -1.26 13.10 4.96
CA PRO A 341 0.07 13.41 5.50
C PRO A 341 1.24 12.79 4.72
N ARG A 342 0.97 11.94 3.72
CA ARG A 342 1.97 11.19 2.96
C ARG A 342 1.84 11.44 1.45
N PRO A 343 2.97 11.58 0.71
CA PRO A 343 2.98 11.48 -0.75
C PRO A 343 2.76 10.02 -1.17
N LEU A 344 3.20 9.60 -2.36
CA LEU A 344 3.22 8.17 -2.71
C LEU A 344 4.01 7.40 -1.65
N THR A 345 3.50 6.25 -1.25
CA THR A 345 4.20 5.35 -0.31
C THR A 345 5.48 4.80 -0.93
N MET A 346 6.39 4.26 -0.12
CA MET A 346 7.47 3.42 -0.63
C MET A 346 6.89 2.03 -0.95
N PRO A 347 7.06 1.45 -2.15
CA PRO A 347 7.93 1.89 -3.24
C PRO A 347 7.23 2.61 -4.40
N ALA A 348 5.95 3.00 -4.31
CA ALA A 348 5.27 3.77 -5.36
C ALA A 348 5.96 5.12 -5.67
N ILE A 349 6.65 5.73 -4.70
CA ILE A 349 7.48 6.92 -4.88
C ILE A 349 8.73 6.68 -5.77
N ASP A 350 9.14 5.42 -5.98
CA ASP A 350 10.18 5.06 -6.93
C ASP A 350 9.71 5.40 -8.37
N PRO A 351 10.51 6.12 -9.19
CA PRO A 351 10.10 6.53 -10.53
C PRO A 351 10.19 5.42 -11.59
N PHE A 352 10.88 4.31 -11.33
CA PHE A 352 10.93 3.14 -12.22
C PHE A 352 9.56 2.44 -12.26
N VAL A 353 9.07 1.98 -11.10
CA VAL A 353 7.83 1.18 -10.97
C VAL A 353 6.58 1.88 -11.50
N ILE A 354 5.54 1.11 -11.86
CA ILE A 354 4.23 1.67 -12.20
C ILE A 354 3.48 1.92 -10.89
N ALA A 355 3.38 3.19 -10.48
CA ALA A 355 2.54 3.59 -9.35
C ALA A 355 1.11 3.86 -9.82
N VAL A 356 0.12 3.19 -9.22
CA VAL A 356 -1.27 3.21 -9.68
C VAL A 356 -2.16 3.87 -8.64
N GLY A 357 -2.86 4.94 -9.04
CA GLY A 357 -3.93 5.55 -8.26
C GLY A 357 -5.31 4.98 -8.58
N SER A 358 -6.33 5.36 -7.82
CA SER A 358 -7.71 4.92 -8.08
C SER A 358 -8.46 5.93 -8.95
N SER A 359 -9.27 5.45 -9.89
CA SER A 359 -10.44 6.19 -10.35
C SER A 359 -11.66 5.91 -9.47
N ASP A 360 -12.62 6.82 -9.50
CA ASP A 360 -13.96 6.76 -8.90
C ASP A 360 -14.98 7.03 -10.01
N HIS A 361 -15.87 6.07 -10.25
CA HIS A 361 -16.87 6.07 -11.33
C HIS A 361 -18.23 6.67 -10.90
N LEU A 362 -18.39 7.14 -9.65
CA LEU A 362 -19.61 7.78 -9.11
C LEU A 362 -20.93 7.01 -9.38
N GLY A 363 -20.88 5.67 -9.36
CA GLY A 363 -21.99 4.80 -9.76
C GLY A 363 -22.46 4.86 -11.23
N THR A 364 -21.74 5.47 -12.19
CA THR A 364 -22.17 5.64 -13.59
C THR A 364 -21.35 4.84 -14.62
N ASP A 365 -21.91 4.58 -15.81
CA ASP A 365 -21.19 4.02 -16.98
C ASP A 365 -20.35 5.08 -17.74
N ALA A 366 -20.38 6.35 -17.34
CA ALA A 366 -20.00 7.49 -18.18
C ALA A 366 -18.69 8.16 -17.75
N PRO A 367 -17.53 7.86 -18.38
CA PRO A 367 -16.19 8.33 -17.95
C PRO A 367 -15.95 9.85 -18.07
N THR A 368 -17.00 10.62 -18.36
CA THR A 368 -17.02 12.08 -18.33
C THR A 368 -17.22 12.68 -16.94
N ASP A 369 -17.78 11.94 -15.97
CA ASP A 369 -17.89 12.39 -14.57
C ASP A 369 -16.96 11.69 -13.58
N ASP A 370 -16.28 10.61 -14.01
CA ASP A 370 -15.16 9.95 -13.34
C ASP A 370 -14.17 10.92 -12.68
N ARG A 371 -13.66 10.51 -11.50
CA ARG A 371 -12.73 11.30 -10.67
C ARG A 371 -11.52 10.49 -10.26
N VAL A 372 -10.53 11.19 -9.70
CA VAL A 372 -9.53 10.57 -8.83
C VAL A 372 -10.25 10.10 -7.56
N GLY A 373 -10.13 8.82 -7.19
CA GLY A 373 -10.68 8.31 -5.94
C GLY A 373 -10.01 8.99 -4.75
N ALA A 374 -10.81 9.52 -3.82
CA ALA A 374 -10.38 10.55 -2.86
C ALA A 374 -9.23 10.12 -1.92
N TRP A 375 -9.08 8.82 -1.68
CA TRP A 375 -7.99 8.19 -0.91
C TRP A 375 -6.66 8.08 -1.69
N THR A 376 -6.62 8.36 -2.99
CA THR A 376 -5.38 8.23 -3.77
C THR A 376 -4.32 9.25 -3.30
N ASN A 377 -3.18 8.77 -2.80
CA ASN A 377 -2.07 9.65 -2.43
C ASN A 377 -1.59 10.44 -3.66
N SER A 378 -1.54 11.77 -3.55
CA SER A 378 -1.23 12.61 -4.71
C SER A 378 0.24 12.53 -5.12
N GLY A 379 1.17 12.24 -4.21
CA GLY A 379 2.60 12.30 -4.48
C GLY A 379 3.17 13.71 -4.41
N THR A 380 4.20 14.00 -5.21
CA THR A 380 4.89 15.29 -5.27
C THR A 380 4.75 15.95 -6.64
N THR A 381 5.16 17.21 -6.76
CA THR A 381 5.23 17.94 -8.04
C THR A 381 6.15 17.29 -9.08
N THR A 382 7.08 16.42 -8.66
CA THR A 382 8.00 15.68 -9.54
C THR A 382 7.64 14.20 -9.70
N ARG A 383 6.83 13.63 -8.79
CA ARG A 383 6.39 12.22 -8.81
C ARG A 383 4.92 12.10 -8.36
N ARG A 384 4.02 12.14 -9.33
CA ARG A 384 2.59 11.77 -9.23
C ARG A 384 2.41 10.27 -9.55
N PRO A 385 1.22 9.66 -9.34
CA PRO A 385 0.88 8.37 -9.93
C PRO A 385 1.20 8.33 -11.44
N ASP A 386 1.49 7.15 -11.97
CA ASP A 386 1.77 6.97 -13.39
C ASP A 386 0.51 7.01 -14.25
N LEU A 387 -0.55 6.37 -13.75
CA LEU A 387 -1.92 6.32 -14.26
C LEU A 387 -2.88 5.96 -13.11
N LEU A 388 -4.19 6.00 -13.38
CA LEU A 388 -5.24 5.46 -12.53
C LEU A 388 -5.78 4.13 -13.09
N ALA A 389 -6.44 3.35 -12.23
CA ALA A 389 -7.37 2.30 -12.66
C ALA A 389 -8.54 2.18 -11.65
N PRO A 390 -9.67 1.57 -12.02
CA PRO A 390 -10.80 1.37 -11.11
C PRO A 390 -10.36 0.69 -9.79
N GLY A 391 -10.65 1.35 -8.67
CA GLY A 391 -10.28 0.92 -7.32
C GLY A 391 -11.29 1.32 -6.23
N LYS A 392 -12.43 1.90 -6.62
CA LYS A 392 -13.57 2.14 -5.74
C LYS A 392 -14.50 0.92 -5.75
N SER A 393 -14.97 0.50 -4.58
CA SER A 393 -16.10 -0.43 -4.47
C SER A 393 -15.95 -1.72 -5.28
N VAL A 394 -14.71 -2.18 -5.47
CA VAL A 394 -14.38 -3.21 -6.47
C VAL A 394 -14.76 -4.59 -5.95
N VAL A 395 -15.40 -5.39 -6.80
CA VAL A 395 -15.88 -6.73 -6.47
C VAL A 395 -14.93 -7.81 -7.00
N SER A 396 -14.44 -8.65 -6.10
CA SER A 396 -13.57 -9.79 -6.40
C SER A 396 -13.81 -10.96 -5.46
N LEU A 397 -12.98 -12.00 -5.58
CA LEU A 397 -13.12 -13.27 -4.86
C LEU A 397 -12.92 -13.11 -3.33
N ARG A 398 -13.86 -13.70 -2.58
CA ARG A 398 -13.96 -13.69 -1.12
C ARG A 398 -13.21 -14.84 -0.47
N VAL A 399 -12.71 -14.64 0.75
CA VAL A 399 -12.28 -15.74 1.64
C VAL A 399 -13.20 -15.77 2.87
N PRO A 400 -14.21 -16.66 2.90
CA PRO A 400 -15.15 -16.74 4.02
C PRO A 400 -14.45 -17.08 5.36
N GLY A 401 -14.69 -16.29 6.40
CA GLY A 401 -14.06 -16.40 7.71
C GLY A 401 -12.62 -15.88 7.80
N SER A 402 -12.14 -15.14 6.80
CA SER A 402 -10.88 -14.38 6.88
C SER A 402 -11.04 -13.10 7.71
N ARG A 403 -9.95 -12.38 7.99
CA ARG A 403 -9.99 -11.13 8.77
C ARG A 403 -10.90 -10.08 8.14
N ALA A 404 -10.79 -9.82 6.83
CA ALA A 404 -11.73 -8.92 6.12
C ALA A 404 -13.17 -9.35 6.31
N ASP A 405 -13.44 -10.63 6.16
CA ASP A 405 -14.78 -11.19 6.14
C ASP A 405 -15.52 -11.07 7.48
N VAL A 406 -14.76 -10.87 8.57
CA VAL A 406 -15.26 -10.74 9.94
C VAL A 406 -15.23 -9.29 10.41
N ASP A 407 -14.17 -8.54 10.09
CA ASP A 407 -13.99 -7.15 10.53
C ASP A 407 -14.76 -6.14 9.65
N HIS A 408 -14.92 -6.44 8.35
CA HIS A 408 -15.48 -5.54 7.34
C HIS A 408 -16.76 -6.11 6.69
N PRO A 409 -17.85 -6.32 7.46
CA PRO A 409 -19.11 -6.87 6.94
C PRO A 409 -19.77 -5.99 5.87
N GLU A 410 -19.41 -4.70 5.76
CA GLU A 410 -19.77 -3.80 4.68
C GLU A 410 -19.25 -4.25 3.30
N GLY A 411 -18.18 -5.04 3.24
CA GLY A 411 -17.70 -5.69 2.02
C GLY A 411 -18.57 -6.89 1.56
N LEU A 412 -19.58 -7.29 2.33
CA LEU A 412 -20.49 -8.39 1.99
C LEU A 412 -21.60 -7.92 1.04
N ILE A 413 -21.62 -8.50 -0.16
CA ILE A 413 -22.52 -8.04 -1.22
C ILE A 413 -23.94 -8.59 -1.01
N ALA A 414 -24.85 -7.71 -0.61
CA ALA A 414 -26.27 -8.01 -0.52
C ALA A 414 -26.81 -8.51 -1.86
N GLY A 415 -27.63 -9.56 -1.86
CA GLY A 415 -28.20 -10.15 -3.08
C GLY A 415 -27.23 -11.02 -3.90
N GLU A 416 -25.98 -11.18 -3.49
CA GLU A 416 -25.03 -12.12 -4.11
C GLU A 416 -25.30 -13.55 -3.62
N VAL A 417 -26.00 -14.34 -4.44
CA VAL A 417 -26.55 -15.64 -4.05
C VAL A 417 -25.50 -16.74 -3.81
N THR A 418 -24.32 -16.62 -4.41
CA THR A 418 -23.22 -17.59 -4.32
C THR A 418 -22.28 -17.31 -3.13
N LYS A 419 -22.34 -16.11 -2.54
CA LYS A 419 -21.59 -15.68 -1.33
C LYS A 419 -20.07 -15.88 -1.43
N ARG A 420 -19.52 -15.76 -2.63
CA ARG A 420 -18.10 -15.94 -2.96
C ARG A 420 -17.45 -14.68 -3.52
N MET A 421 -18.22 -13.60 -3.64
CA MET A 421 -17.71 -12.26 -3.91
C MET A 421 -17.61 -11.43 -2.63
N PHE A 422 -16.60 -10.57 -2.57
CA PHE A 422 -16.37 -9.57 -1.53
C PHE A 422 -15.98 -8.25 -2.19
N ARG A 423 -16.31 -7.14 -1.54
CA ARG A 423 -16.07 -5.81 -2.06
C ARG A 423 -14.97 -5.08 -1.29
N GLY A 424 -14.11 -4.35 -2.01
CA GLY A 424 -13.03 -3.56 -1.42
C GLY A 424 -12.74 -2.29 -2.20
N THR A 425 -12.57 -1.18 -1.48
CA THR A 425 -12.02 0.09 -1.99
C THR A 425 -10.51 0.17 -1.69
N GLY A 426 -9.73 0.79 -2.58
CA GLY A 426 -8.30 1.05 -2.38
C GLY A 426 -7.49 1.14 -3.67
N THR A 427 -6.29 1.74 -3.59
CA THR A 427 -5.31 1.72 -4.70
C THR A 427 -4.68 0.33 -4.91
N SER A 428 -4.83 -0.57 -3.93
CA SER A 428 -4.50 -2.00 -4.00
C SER A 428 -5.21 -2.72 -5.15
N GLN A 429 -6.51 -2.44 -5.32
CA GLN A 429 -7.38 -2.98 -6.37
C GLN A 429 -6.96 -2.43 -7.74
N SER A 430 -6.70 -1.13 -7.84
CA SER A 430 -6.19 -0.48 -9.05
C SER A 430 -4.88 -1.10 -9.53
N ALA A 431 -3.94 -1.38 -8.61
CA ALA A 431 -2.68 -2.06 -8.92
C ALA A 431 -2.89 -3.49 -9.44
N ALA A 432 -3.82 -4.24 -8.85
CA ALA A 432 -4.19 -5.59 -9.31
C ALA A 432 -4.79 -5.57 -10.74
N VAL A 433 -5.66 -4.60 -11.03
CA VAL A 433 -6.24 -4.38 -12.38
C VAL A 433 -5.14 -4.05 -13.40
N VAL A 434 -4.21 -3.14 -13.09
CA VAL A 434 -3.06 -2.81 -13.97
C VAL A 434 -2.09 -3.98 -14.14
N SER A 435 -1.88 -4.80 -13.11
CA SER A 435 -1.05 -6.01 -13.18
C SER A 435 -1.58 -7.03 -14.18
N GLY A 436 -2.91 -7.21 -14.27
CA GLY A 436 -3.52 -8.00 -15.32
C GLY A 436 -3.33 -7.39 -16.72
N ALA A 437 -3.52 -6.06 -16.86
CA ALA A 437 -3.33 -5.38 -18.14
C ALA A 437 -1.88 -5.50 -18.65
N ALA A 438 -0.90 -5.40 -17.76
CA ALA A 438 0.50 -5.67 -18.07
C ALA A 438 0.69 -7.12 -18.58
N ALA A 439 0.03 -8.11 -17.98
CA ALA A 439 0.09 -9.51 -18.42
C ALA A 439 -0.54 -9.73 -19.82
N LEU A 440 -1.59 -9.00 -20.18
CA LEU A 440 -2.17 -9.01 -21.54
C LEU A 440 -1.16 -8.49 -22.59
N LEU A 441 -0.52 -7.35 -22.31
CA LEU A 441 0.51 -6.77 -23.18
C LEU A 441 1.74 -7.69 -23.32
N LEU A 442 2.17 -8.31 -22.22
CA LEU A 442 3.29 -9.25 -22.16
C LEU A 442 2.99 -10.59 -22.83
N GLN A 443 1.70 -10.99 -22.96
CA GLN A 443 1.32 -12.06 -23.88
C GLN A 443 1.45 -11.57 -25.33
N ARG A 444 0.80 -10.43 -25.67
CA ARG A 444 0.73 -9.90 -27.04
C ARG A 444 2.10 -9.67 -27.69
N ASN A 445 3.07 -9.23 -26.89
CA ASN A 445 4.47 -9.15 -27.27
C ASN A 445 5.39 -9.53 -26.09
N PRO A 446 5.89 -10.78 -26.04
CA PRO A 446 6.77 -11.24 -24.95
C PRO A 446 8.12 -10.52 -24.85
N SER A 447 8.57 -9.78 -25.88
CA SER A 447 9.87 -9.08 -25.88
C SER A 447 9.83 -7.70 -25.20
N LEU A 448 8.67 -7.21 -24.78
CA LEU A 448 8.55 -5.90 -24.14
C LEU A 448 9.38 -5.79 -22.86
N THR A 449 10.08 -4.66 -22.72
CA THR A 449 10.72 -4.26 -21.47
C THR A 449 9.70 -3.69 -20.48
N PRO A 450 9.99 -3.67 -19.17
CA PRO A 450 9.15 -2.98 -18.18
C PRO A 450 8.89 -1.50 -18.52
N ASP A 451 9.94 -0.77 -18.93
CA ASP A 451 9.86 0.60 -19.43
C ASP A 451 8.84 0.75 -20.57
N GLN A 452 8.82 -0.19 -21.52
CA GLN A 452 7.88 -0.19 -22.64
C GLN A 452 6.44 -0.47 -22.20
N VAL A 453 6.22 -1.43 -21.29
CA VAL A 453 4.88 -1.70 -20.75
C VAL A 453 4.35 -0.48 -19.99
N LYS A 454 5.16 0.11 -19.11
CA LYS A 454 4.84 1.36 -18.41
C LYS A 454 4.56 2.52 -19.37
N GLY A 455 5.36 2.66 -20.42
CA GLY A 455 5.17 3.69 -21.42
C GLY A 455 3.88 3.55 -22.22
N LEU A 456 3.54 2.32 -22.65
CA LEU A 456 2.31 2.00 -23.38
C LEU A 456 1.05 2.28 -22.54
N LEU A 457 1.01 1.75 -21.31
CA LEU A 457 -0.12 1.95 -20.39
C LEU A 457 -0.35 3.45 -20.07
N ARG A 458 0.72 4.25 -20.03
CA ARG A 458 0.65 5.71 -19.85
C ARG A 458 0.39 6.50 -21.14
N ALA A 459 0.44 5.87 -22.30
CA ALA A 459 0.23 6.52 -23.60
C ALA A 459 -1.14 6.22 -24.22
N SER A 460 -1.81 5.15 -23.78
CA SER A 460 -3.22 4.90 -24.06
C SER A 460 -4.17 5.54 -23.04
N ALA A 461 -3.73 5.73 -21.79
CA ALA A 461 -4.59 6.14 -20.68
C ALA A 461 -5.48 7.36 -20.97
N ASP A 462 -6.78 7.19 -20.75
CA ASP A 462 -7.83 8.17 -21.03
C ASP A 462 -7.90 9.23 -19.93
N LYS A 463 -7.88 10.51 -20.32
CA LYS A 463 -7.87 11.61 -19.34
C LYS A 463 -9.24 11.86 -18.73
N LEU A 464 -9.26 12.06 -17.43
CA LEU A 464 -10.42 12.55 -16.72
C LEU A 464 -10.78 13.96 -17.20
N ALA A 465 -12.08 14.27 -17.27
CA ALA A 465 -12.56 15.59 -17.64
C ALA A 465 -12.10 16.70 -16.68
N VAL A 466 -11.82 16.36 -15.42
CA VAL A 466 -11.28 17.26 -14.41
C VAL A 466 -9.74 17.25 -14.44
N THR A 467 -9.13 18.43 -14.58
CA THR A 467 -7.67 18.60 -14.54
C THR A 467 -7.13 18.49 -13.11
N ASN A 468 -7.02 17.26 -12.60
CA ASN A 468 -6.25 16.94 -11.39
C ASN A 468 -4.91 16.28 -11.78
N ALA A 469 -3.78 16.78 -11.23
CA ALA A 469 -2.45 16.24 -11.49
C ALA A 469 -2.20 14.83 -10.90
N THR A 470 -2.98 14.43 -9.90
CA THR A 470 -2.97 13.09 -9.30
C THR A 470 -3.40 11.99 -10.29
N GLN A 471 -4.11 12.32 -11.37
CA GLN A 471 -4.49 11.34 -12.40
C GLN A 471 -3.31 10.74 -13.19
N GLY A 472 -2.11 11.33 -13.08
CA GLY A 472 -0.94 10.90 -13.84
C GLY A 472 -1.15 11.08 -15.34
N ALA A 473 -1.19 9.97 -16.08
CA ALA A 473 -1.53 9.96 -17.50
C ALA A 473 -3.05 10.07 -17.78
N GLY A 474 -3.89 9.51 -16.89
CA GLY A 474 -5.30 9.19 -17.13
C GLY A 474 -5.68 7.84 -16.52
N VAL A 475 -6.88 7.34 -16.80
CA VAL A 475 -7.39 6.00 -16.44
C VAL A 475 -6.91 4.94 -17.43
N LEU A 476 -6.67 3.72 -16.96
CA LEU A 476 -6.25 2.56 -17.75
C LEU A 476 -7.16 2.25 -18.96
N ASP A 477 -6.63 2.47 -20.17
CA ASP A 477 -7.12 1.85 -21.41
C ASP A 477 -6.18 0.71 -21.84
N VAL A 478 -6.68 -0.52 -21.79
CA VAL A 478 -5.98 -1.74 -22.20
C VAL A 478 -6.09 -1.95 -23.72
N MET A 479 -7.19 -1.53 -24.34
CA MET A 479 -7.41 -1.70 -25.77
C MET A 479 -6.47 -0.81 -26.59
N GLY A 480 -6.38 0.48 -26.29
CA GLY A 480 -5.42 1.39 -26.94
C GLY A 480 -3.97 1.02 -26.65
N ALA A 481 -3.64 0.46 -25.48
CA ALA A 481 -2.29 -0.05 -25.21
C ALA A 481 -1.92 -1.21 -26.17
N VAL A 482 -2.87 -2.11 -26.44
CA VAL A 482 -2.72 -3.17 -27.47
C VAL A 482 -2.71 -2.58 -28.88
N GLU A 483 -3.52 -1.57 -29.18
CA GLU A 483 -3.48 -0.92 -30.49
C GLU A 483 -2.18 -0.16 -30.77
N LEU A 484 -1.55 0.46 -29.76
CA LEU A 484 -0.24 1.11 -29.90
C LEU A 484 0.85 0.08 -30.26
N LEU A 485 0.79 -1.13 -29.68
CA LEU A 485 1.63 -2.25 -30.11
C LEU A 485 1.34 -2.67 -31.56
N GLU A 486 0.07 -2.74 -31.95
CA GLU A 486 -0.36 -3.17 -33.29
C GLU A 486 -0.04 -2.13 -34.38
N LYS A 487 0.05 -0.85 -34.01
CA LYS A 487 0.53 0.26 -34.87
C LYS A 487 2.07 0.26 -35.04
N GLY A 488 2.77 -0.76 -34.53
CA GLY A 488 4.14 -1.09 -34.89
C GLY A 488 5.24 -0.21 -34.27
N THR A 489 4.87 0.75 -33.44
CA THR A 489 5.81 1.61 -32.70
C THR A 489 5.56 1.45 -31.20
N PRO A 490 6.29 0.56 -30.49
CA PRO A 490 6.64 0.81 -29.12
C PRO A 490 7.74 1.89 -29.11
N PRO A 491 7.49 3.10 -28.58
CA PRO A 491 8.53 4.12 -28.42
C PRO A 491 9.75 3.59 -27.66
N SER A 492 10.88 4.28 -27.81
CA SER A 492 12.09 4.05 -27.02
C SER A 492 11.89 4.57 -25.58
N TYR A 493 10.93 4.01 -24.86
CA TYR A 493 10.80 4.18 -23.43
C TYR A 493 12.02 3.56 -22.76
N ALA A 494 12.88 4.41 -22.23
CA ALA A 494 14.07 4.05 -21.48
C ALA A 494 14.19 5.02 -20.29
N GLN A 495 14.09 4.51 -19.08
CA GLN A 495 14.11 5.30 -17.86
C GLN A 495 15.55 5.57 -17.41
N THR A 496 15.87 6.86 -17.21
CA THR A 496 17.23 7.34 -16.88
C THR A 496 17.31 7.91 -15.46
N PHE A 497 16.46 7.46 -14.55
CA PHE A 497 16.45 7.92 -13.17
C PHE A 497 17.69 7.46 -12.39
N ALA A 498 18.04 8.22 -11.35
CA ALA A 498 19.03 7.77 -10.37
C ALA A 498 18.50 6.54 -9.64
N ARG A 499 19.35 5.51 -9.51
CA ARG A 499 18.97 4.23 -8.91
C ARG A 499 19.18 4.20 -7.41
N SER A 500 18.34 3.44 -6.70
CA SER A 500 18.55 3.10 -5.30
C SER A 500 19.86 2.34 -5.11
N THR A 501 20.68 2.82 -4.17
CA THR A 501 21.86 2.08 -3.71
C THR A 501 21.49 0.87 -2.85
N GLY A 502 20.29 0.84 -2.25
CA GLY A 502 19.89 -0.15 -1.26
C GLY A 502 20.73 -0.11 0.02
N THR A 503 21.48 0.98 0.27
CA THR A 503 22.38 1.15 1.43
C THR A 503 21.77 1.98 2.55
N GLY A 504 20.53 2.43 2.40
CA GLY A 504 19.73 3.06 3.45
C GLY A 504 19.40 2.09 4.58
N THR A 505 18.86 2.65 5.67
CA THR A 505 18.51 1.86 6.86
C THR A 505 17.20 1.09 6.64
N LEU A 506 17.11 -0.11 7.23
CA LEU A 506 15.87 -0.89 7.21
C LEU A 506 14.78 -0.20 8.04
N GLU A 507 15.15 0.46 9.13
CA GLU A 507 14.22 1.23 9.95
C GLU A 507 13.61 2.41 9.19
N ALA A 508 14.41 3.15 8.41
CA ALA A 508 13.84 4.19 7.55
C ALA A 508 13.04 3.62 6.36
N SER A 509 13.20 2.33 6.03
CA SER A 509 12.31 1.63 5.10
C SER A 509 10.95 1.30 5.73
N ARG A 510 10.89 1.10 7.06
CA ARG A 510 9.62 0.94 7.81
C ARG A 510 8.84 2.23 7.93
N GLY A 511 9.53 3.36 8.11
CA GLY A 511 8.88 4.64 8.43
C GLY A 511 8.40 4.63 9.88
N GLY A 512 7.18 5.12 10.13
CA GLY A 512 6.49 4.92 11.40
C GLY A 512 5.89 3.52 11.57
N SER A 513 5.80 2.72 10.50
CA SER A 513 5.01 1.47 10.46
C SER A 513 5.81 0.22 10.87
N HIS A 514 5.55 -0.32 12.07
CA HIS A 514 6.28 -1.47 12.64
C HIS A 514 5.37 -2.66 13.00
N VAL A 515 5.91 -3.88 12.91
CA VAL A 515 5.25 -5.09 13.45
C VAL A 515 5.43 -5.17 14.96
N VAL A 516 4.37 -5.49 15.69
CA VAL A 516 4.36 -5.71 17.14
C VAL A 516 4.08 -7.18 17.43
N ASP A 517 4.84 -7.83 18.31
CA ASP A 517 4.53 -9.18 18.77
C ASP A 517 3.33 -9.14 19.76
N PRO A 518 2.16 -9.72 19.41
CA PRO A 518 0.93 -9.59 20.21
C PRO A 518 0.95 -10.37 21.53
N ALA A 519 2.00 -11.15 21.83
CA ALA A 519 2.12 -11.87 23.11
C ALA A 519 2.86 -11.07 24.20
N ASN A 520 3.63 -10.04 23.83
CA ASN A 520 4.47 -9.26 24.75
C ASN A 520 4.68 -7.80 24.35
N ALA A 521 3.96 -7.30 23.34
CA ALA A 521 4.08 -5.95 22.78
C ALA A 521 5.48 -5.59 22.24
N ALA A 522 6.34 -6.57 21.94
CA ALA A 522 7.70 -6.30 21.47
C ALA A 522 7.72 -5.81 20.00
N VAL A 523 8.07 -4.54 19.80
CA VAL A 523 8.16 -3.90 18.48
C VAL A 523 9.39 -4.39 17.69
N LEU A 524 9.20 -4.67 16.41
CA LEU A 524 10.26 -4.97 15.44
C LEU A 524 10.90 -3.68 14.92
N SER A 525 11.71 -3.02 15.77
CA SER A 525 12.41 -1.76 15.47
C SER A 525 13.95 -1.89 15.45
N GLY A 526 14.59 -0.96 14.75
CA GLY A 526 16.02 -0.84 14.50
C GLY A 526 16.52 -1.68 13.32
N GLU A 527 17.83 -1.60 13.08
CA GLU A 527 18.53 -2.29 11.98
C GLU A 527 18.62 -3.82 12.20
N LYS A 528 17.47 -4.48 12.18
CA LYS A 528 17.30 -5.93 12.33
C LYS A 528 16.14 -6.44 11.47
N ASP A 529 16.29 -7.62 10.89
CA ASP A 529 15.22 -8.33 10.16
C ASP A 529 14.22 -9.03 11.13
N VAL A 530 13.23 -9.73 10.57
CA VAL A 530 12.25 -10.56 11.31
C VAL A 530 12.84 -11.70 12.16
N PHE A 531 14.11 -12.07 11.99
CA PHE A 531 14.81 -13.00 12.90
C PHE A 531 15.52 -12.27 14.06
N GLY A 532 15.40 -10.93 14.13
CA GLY A 532 16.15 -10.08 15.03
C GLY A 532 17.61 -9.90 14.62
N VAL A 533 17.96 -10.13 13.36
CA VAL A 533 19.35 -10.24 12.90
C VAL A 533 19.81 -8.96 12.21
N ALA A 534 20.98 -8.47 12.62
CA ALA A 534 21.51 -7.16 12.22
C ALA A 534 21.51 -6.93 10.71
N TRP A 535 20.86 -5.86 10.27
CA TRP A 535 20.70 -5.51 8.86
C TRP A 535 21.98 -4.89 8.29
N ASN A 536 22.78 -5.71 7.60
CA ASN A 536 23.83 -5.21 6.72
C ASN A 536 23.22 -4.85 5.36
N ALA A 537 22.87 -3.58 5.16
CA ALA A 537 22.26 -3.07 3.93
C ALA A 537 23.14 -3.28 2.69
N SER A 538 24.40 -2.84 2.72
CA SER A 538 25.31 -2.91 1.56
C SER A 538 25.63 -4.34 1.14
N GLY A 539 25.82 -5.25 2.11
CA GLY A 539 25.99 -6.67 1.86
C GLY A 539 24.75 -7.34 1.24
N TRP A 540 23.55 -6.89 1.59
CA TRP A 540 22.32 -7.36 0.95
C TRP A 540 22.13 -6.78 -0.46
N ALA A 541 22.24 -5.46 -0.65
CA ALA A 541 22.07 -4.83 -1.96
C ALA A 541 23.04 -5.41 -3.01
N SER A 542 24.27 -5.71 -2.59
CA SER A 542 25.27 -6.40 -3.42
C SER A 542 24.80 -7.81 -3.85
N ALA A 543 24.19 -8.58 -2.94
CA ALA A 543 23.69 -9.93 -3.22
C ALA A 543 22.36 -9.92 -4.00
N SER A 544 21.48 -8.94 -3.76
CA SER A 544 20.23 -8.74 -4.51
C SER A 544 20.55 -8.37 -5.96
N THR A 545 21.43 -7.39 -6.18
CA THR A 545 21.93 -7.00 -7.52
C THR A 545 22.62 -8.16 -8.25
N ALA A 546 23.34 -9.04 -7.53
CA ALA A 546 23.95 -10.24 -8.10
C ALA A 546 22.96 -11.40 -8.35
N GLY A 547 21.73 -11.33 -7.84
CA GLY A 547 20.76 -12.43 -7.88
C GLY A 547 21.11 -13.61 -6.96
N THR A 548 21.95 -13.39 -5.95
CA THR A 548 22.48 -14.39 -5.01
C THR A 548 21.98 -14.22 -3.57
N ALA A 549 21.09 -13.25 -3.31
CA ALA A 549 20.48 -13.05 -1.99
C ALA A 549 19.70 -14.29 -1.51
N TRP A 550 19.11 -15.07 -2.44
CA TRP A 550 18.55 -16.40 -2.19
C TRP A 550 19.43 -17.52 -2.74
N SER A 551 19.53 -18.62 -1.98
CA SER A 551 20.03 -19.91 -2.46
C SER A 551 19.47 -21.06 -1.61
N GLY A 552 19.00 -22.14 -2.24
CA GLY A 552 18.58 -23.38 -1.55
C GLY A 552 17.44 -23.21 -0.52
N GLY A 553 16.53 -22.26 -0.72
CA GLY A 553 15.50 -21.92 0.28
C GLY A 553 16.00 -21.11 1.48
N THR A 554 17.26 -20.68 1.44
CA THR A 554 17.81 -19.68 2.37
C THR A 554 17.85 -18.32 1.71
N TRP A 555 17.59 -17.26 2.49
CA TRP A 555 17.88 -15.87 2.14
C TRP A 555 18.92 -15.33 3.11
N ARG A 556 19.95 -14.66 2.60
CA ARG A 556 21.10 -14.18 3.40
C ARG A 556 21.74 -15.27 4.30
N GLY A 557 21.65 -16.54 3.90
CA GLY A 557 22.14 -17.70 4.67
C GLY A 557 21.20 -18.23 5.77
N ARG A 558 19.98 -17.71 5.91
CA ARG A 558 18.96 -18.19 6.86
C ARG A 558 17.83 -18.91 6.14
N ALA A 559 17.42 -20.08 6.63
CA ALA A 559 16.28 -20.80 6.09
C ALA A 559 14.97 -20.11 6.49
N TRP A 560 14.22 -19.67 5.48
CA TRP A 560 12.81 -19.31 5.60
C TRP A 560 11.95 -20.57 5.38
N ALA A 561 10.62 -20.46 5.38
CA ALA A 561 9.73 -21.63 5.37
C ALA A 561 9.62 -22.32 3.98
N GLY A 562 10.70 -23.01 3.58
CA GLY A 562 10.74 -23.92 2.44
C GLY A 562 12.15 -24.09 1.86
N THR A 563 12.70 -25.30 1.88
CA THR A 563 14.02 -25.63 1.28
C THR A 563 13.95 -26.07 -0.18
N GLY A 564 12.77 -26.42 -0.69
CA GLY A 564 12.60 -26.77 -2.09
C GLY A 564 11.15 -26.99 -2.50
N TRP A 565 10.89 -26.77 -3.79
CA TRP A 565 9.63 -27.04 -4.47
C TRP A 565 9.51 -28.54 -4.79
N SER A 566 8.44 -29.17 -4.30
CA SER A 566 8.10 -30.57 -4.57
C SER A 566 6.60 -30.72 -4.84
N ASN A 567 6.25 -31.12 -6.05
CA ASN A 567 4.88 -31.51 -6.44
C ASN A 567 3.77 -30.50 -6.09
N GLY A 568 4.00 -29.21 -6.34
CA GLY A 568 2.98 -28.16 -6.18
C GLY A 568 3.06 -27.35 -4.88
N ALA A 569 3.92 -27.73 -3.94
CA ALA A 569 4.15 -27.01 -2.69
C ALA A 569 5.63 -27.03 -2.30
N TRP A 570 6.01 -26.18 -1.34
CA TRP A 570 7.32 -26.27 -0.70
C TRP A 570 7.30 -27.27 0.45
N ALA A 571 8.38 -28.03 0.60
CA ALA A 571 8.60 -28.84 1.80
C ALA A 571 8.46 -27.98 3.09
N PRO A 572 7.87 -28.48 4.18
CA PRO A 572 7.78 -27.75 5.44
C PRO A 572 9.17 -27.64 6.09
N VAL A 573 9.55 -26.42 6.49
CA VAL A 573 10.84 -26.12 7.13
C VAL A 573 10.61 -25.06 8.20
N THR A 574 11.23 -25.25 9.35
CA THR A 574 11.19 -24.27 10.45
C THR A 574 12.11 -23.08 10.19
N TRP A 575 11.70 -21.90 10.67
CA TRP A 575 12.58 -20.74 10.70
C TRP A 575 13.84 -21.11 11.49
N ALA A 576 14.99 -21.13 10.82
CA ALA A 576 16.26 -21.57 11.41
C ALA A 576 16.90 -20.44 12.24
N GLY A 577 16.18 -20.00 13.26
CA GLY A 577 16.56 -18.89 14.12
C GLY A 577 15.50 -18.53 15.16
N THR A 578 15.89 -17.67 16.09
CA THR A 578 14.98 -16.91 16.95
C THR A 578 14.22 -15.87 16.12
N SER A 579 13.09 -15.38 16.64
CA SER A 579 12.49 -14.11 16.22
C SER A 579 13.14 -12.94 16.97
N TRP A 580 12.81 -11.70 16.61
CA TRP A 580 13.25 -10.50 17.34
C TRP A 580 12.76 -10.44 18.80
N SER A 581 11.67 -11.13 19.13
CA SER A 581 11.10 -11.22 20.48
C SER A 581 11.57 -12.47 21.24
N GLY A 582 12.39 -13.33 20.63
CA GLY A 582 12.80 -14.63 21.14
C GLY A 582 11.70 -15.72 21.09
N LEU A 583 10.43 -15.36 20.91
CA LEU A 583 9.30 -16.28 20.87
C LEU A 583 9.12 -16.90 19.48
N GLN A 584 9.04 -18.23 19.40
CA GLN A 584 8.68 -18.92 18.16
C GLN A 584 7.20 -18.71 17.84
N TRP A 585 6.91 -18.06 16.70
CA TRP A 585 5.55 -17.86 16.20
C TRP A 585 4.83 -19.17 15.86
N ALA A 586 5.57 -20.25 15.60
CA ALA A 586 5.07 -21.61 15.36
C ALA A 586 4.16 -22.18 16.47
N GLY A 587 4.23 -21.68 17.70
CA GLY A 587 3.39 -22.13 18.82
C GLY A 587 1.95 -21.57 18.82
N ARG A 588 1.65 -20.60 17.96
CA ARG A 588 0.42 -19.78 18.06
C ARG A 588 -0.71 -20.38 17.23
N ARG A 589 -1.60 -21.12 17.88
CA ARG A 589 -2.88 -21.56 17.30
C ARG A 589 -3.92 -20.45 17.45
N TRP A 590 -4.56 -20.06 16.35
CA TRP A 590 -5.85 -19.37 16.41
C TRP A 590 -6.89 -20.29 17.08
N SER A 591 -7.54 -19.79 18.12
CA SER A 591 -8.68 -20.44 18.76
C SER A 591 -9.97 -19.98 18.06
N THR A 592 -10.46 -20.83 17.14
CA THR A 592 -11.63 -20.62 16.25
C THR A 592 -11.43 -19.50 15.20
N MET A 593 -12.06 -19.54 14.01
CA MET A 593 -13.00 -20.53 13.46
C MET A 593 -12.38 -21.48 12.41
N THR A 594 -13.12 -22.50 11.98
CA THR A 594 -12.59 -23.63 11.19
C THR A 594 -12.62 -23.41 9.68
N PHE A 595 -11.45 -23.39 9.03
CA PHE A 595 -11.34 -23.65 7.59
C PHE A 595 -11.51 -25.16 7.29
N LEU A 596 -12.76 -25.63 7.17
CA LEU A 596 -13.08 -27.02 6.80
C LEU A 596 -13.13 -27.23 5.27
N GLY A 597 -12.01 -26.94 4.61
CA GLY A 597 -11.88 -27.02 3.15
C GLY A 597 -11.79 -28.44 2.57
N ARG A 598 -12.83 -29.29 2.71
CA ARG A 598 -13.05 -30.50 1.87
C ARG A 598 -14.54 -30.83 1.64
N ARG A 599 -15.00 -30.55 0.42
CA ARG A 599 -16.25 -31.03 -0.24
C ARG A 599 -17.55 -30.94 0.57
N TRP A 600 -18.40 -30.01 0.15
CA TRP A 600 -19.85 -30.09 0.35
C TRP A 600 -20.45 -31.12 -0.64
N SER A 601 -21.31 -32.02 -0.18
CA SER A 601 -22.12 -32.88 -1.05
C SER A 601 -23.29 -33.53 -0.31
N GLY A 602 -24.51 -33.17 -0.68
CA GLY A 602 -25.75 -33.76 -0.17
C GLY A 602 -26.32 -33.03 1.04
N ASP A 603 -27.58 -32.62 0.92
CA ASP A 603 -28.38 -32.11 2.01
C ASP A 603 -28.78 -33.26 2.95
N ASP A 604 -28.38 -33.19 4.22
CA ASP A 604 -29.28 -33.49 5.33
C ASP A 604 -28.71 -33.07 6.70
N TRP A 605 -29.57 -32.58 7.60
CA TRP A 605 -29.19 -32.15 8.95
C TRP A 605 -29.72 -33.11 10.00
N SER A 606 -28.84 -33.92 10.60
CA SER A 606 -29.23 -34.93 11.61
C SER A 606 -28.30 -34.97 12.84
N GLY A 607 -27.89 -33.80 13.32
CA GLY A 607 -27.65 -33.45 14.73
C GLY A 607 -26.63 -34.23 15.59
N ARG A 608 -25.93 -33.49 16.45
CA ARG A 608 -25.79 -33.86 17.87
C ARG A 608 -25.62 -32.62 18.75
N ARG A 609 -26.06 -32.77 19.99
CA ARG A 609 -26.32 -31.69 20.96
C ARG A 609 -25.07 -30.86 21.31
N TRP A 610 -25.29 -29.58 21.57
CA TRP A 610 -24.48 -28.80 22.51
C TRP A 610 -24.56 -29.40 23.92
N SER A 611 -23.51 -29.19 24.71
CA SER A 611 -23.56 -29.26 26.17
C SER A 611 -22.73 -28.14 26.77
N ASP A 612 -23.31 -27.48 27.76
CA ASP A 612 -22.65 -26.68 28.80
C ASP A 612 -22.04 -25.33 28.37
N GLU A 613 -22.93 -24.34 28.23
CA GLU A 613 -22.60 -22.95 28.48
C GLU A 613 -22.06 -22.77 29.91
N SER A 614 -20.91 -22.11 30.08
CA SER A 614 -20.69 -21.26 31.25
C SER A 614 -19.59 -20.23 31.00
N TRP A 615 -19.95 -18.94 31.00
CA TRP A 615 -19.00 -17.86 31.23
C TRP A 615 -19.49 -17.02 32.41
N SER A 616 -18.90 -17.26 33.58
CA SER A 616 -19.37 -16.73 34.87
C SER A 616 -18.81 -15.33 35.14
N GLY A 617 -19.32 -14.34 34.40
CA GLY A 617 -18.98 -12.93 34.59
C GLY A 617 -19.22 -12.44 36.03
N ARG A 618 -18.24 -11.68 36.56
CA ARG A 618 -18.38 -10.84 37.76
C ARG A 618 -17.51 -9.58 37.56
N ARG A 619 -17.93 -8.37 37.94
CA ARG A 619 -19.24 -7.87 38.38
C ARG A 619 -19.17 -6.33 38.29
N TRP A 620 -20.30 -5.66 38.11
CA TRP A 620 -20.54 -4.35 38.73
C TRP A 620 -21.88 -4.40 39.47
N SER A 621 -22.08 -3.51 40.44
CA SER A 621 -23.15 -3.61 41.44
C SER A 621 -24.13 -2.44 41.37
N GLY A 622 -25.42 -2.76 41.33
CA GLY A 622 -26.54 -1.84 41.51
C GLY A 622 -27.84 -2.66 41.58
N GLU A 623 -28.54 -2.60 42.70
CA GLU A 623 -29.71 -3.47 42.95
C GLU A 623 -31.03 -2.82 42.50
N SER A 624 -31.94 -3.69 42.02
CA SER A 624 -33.42 -3.65 42.08
C SER A 624 -34.10 -2.47 42.80
N SER A 625 -35.30 -1.99 42.46
CA SER A 625 -36.48 -2.54 41.74
C SER A 625 -37.46 -1.37 41.43
N TRP A 626 -38.58 -1.48 40.71
CA TRP A 626 -39.37 -2.63 40.18
C TRP A 626 -39.66 -2.44 38.69
#